data_AF-A0A101JYT0-F1
#
_entry.id   AF-A0A101JYT0-F1
#
_cell.length_a   1.000
_cell.length_b   1.000
_cell.length_c   1.000
_cell.angle_alpha   90.00
_cell.angle_beta   90.00
_cell.angle_gamma   90.00
#
_symmetry.space_group_name_H-M   'P 1'
#
loop_
_entity.id
_entity.type
_entity.pdbx_description
1 polymer ?
#
loop_
_entity_poly.entity_id
_entity_poly.type
_entity_poly.pdbx_seq_one_letter_code
_entity_poly.pdbx_strand_id
1 'polypeptide(L)'
;MTDPVDLAHAIAAVEEVWAEIRSTSYALLGTEEQERERLKFIVASLVPMALDEKELVARAVERFIGNARKNSVSAGREDEEPLAP
;
A
#
# COMPACT_ATOMS: atom_id res chain seq x y z
N MET A 1 -17.81 -13.77 -8.02
CA MET A 1 -18.12 -12.80 -9.09
C MET A 1 -17.92 -11.44 -8.50
N THR A 2 -16.88 -10.73 -8.91
CA THR A 2 -16.68 -9.34 -8.46
C THR A 2 -17.77 -8.49 -9.09
N ASP A 3 -18.53 -7.78 -8.27
CA ASP A 3 -19.54 -6.86 -8.76
C ASP A 3 -18.86 -5.73 -9.58
N PRO A 4 -19.41 -5.32 -10.74
CA PRO A 4 -18.82 -4.24 -11.53
C PRO A 4 -18.74 -2.91 -10.77
N VAL A 5 -19.63 -2.66 -9.80
CA VAL A 5 -19.59 -1.49 -8.93
C VAL A 5 -18.42 -1.58 -7.95
N ASP A 6 -18.19 -2.75 -7.35
CA ASP A 6 -17.01 -3.00 -6.50
C ASP A 6 -15.70 -2.77 -7.27
N LEU A 7 -15.64 -3.18 -8.54
CA LEU A 7 -14.47 -2.95 -9.37
C LEU A 7 -14.24 -1.45 -9.64
N ALA A 8 -15.31 -0.71 -9.92
CA ALA A 8 -15.23 0.74 -10.13
C ALA A 8 -14.76 1.47 -8.86
N HIS A 9 -15.33 1.12 -7.70
CA HIS A 9 -14.91 1.66 -6.41
C HIS A 9 -13.46 1.30 -6.08
N ALA A 10 -13.02 0.07 -6.39
CA ALA A 10 -11.62 -0.32 -6.19
C ALA A 10 -10.65 0.53 -7.04
N ILE A 11 -11.00 0.80 -8.30
CA ILE A 11 -10.18 1.63 -9.19
C ILE A 11 -10.14 3.08 -8.69
N ALA A 12 -11.29 3.65 -8.34
CA ALA A 12 -11.39 5.00 -7.78
C ALA A 12 -10.57 5.13 -6.49
N ALA A 13 -10.73 4.19 -5.57
CA ALA A 13 -9.99 4.17 -4.31
C ALA A 13 -8.48 4.08 -4.52
N VAL A 14 -7.99 3.28 -5.48
CA VAL A 14 -6.55 3.22 -5.79
C VAL A 14 -6.04 4.59 -6.26
N GLU A 15 -6.78 5.30 -7.10
CA GLU A 15 -6.39 6.62 -7.60
C GLU A 15 -6.38 7.67 -6.47
N GLU A 16 -7.42 7.70 -5.64
CA GLU A 16 -7.52 8.60 -4.49
C GLU A 16 -6.43 8.36 -3.45
N VAL A 17 -6.23 7.10 -3.05
CA VAL A 17 -5.19 6.73 -2.09
C VAL A 17 -3.81 7.10 -2.63
N TRP A 18 -3.57 6.89 -3.93
CA TRP A 18 -2.30 7.27 -4.57
C TRP A 18 -2.10 8.80 -4.56
N ALA A 19 -3.15 9.58 -4.79
CA ALA A 19 -3.08 11.04 -4.72
C ALA A 19 -2.75 11.53 -3.30
N GLU A 20 -3.36 10.95 -2.26
CA GLU A 20 -3.04 11.26 -0.86
C GLU A 20 -1.61 10.88 -0.49
N ILE A 21 -1.15 9.70 -0.90
CA ILE A 21 0.22 9.24 -0.66
C ILE A 21 1.22 10.18 -1.34
N ARG A 22 1.00 10.57 -2.60
CA ARG A 22 1.89 11.50 -3.31
C ARG A 22 1.85 12.92 -2.74
N SER A 23 0.69 13.36 -2.26
CA SER A 23 0.58 14.65 -1.57
C SER A 23 1.31 14.65 -0.23
N THR A 24 1.50 13.48 0.37
CA THR A 24 2.28 13.33 1.59
C THR A 24 3.74 13.04 1.23
N SER A 25 4.70 13.66 1.92
CA SER A 25 6.13 13.42 1.66
C SER A 25 6.62 12.05 2.20
N TYR A 26 5.84 10.98 2.00
CA TYR A 26 6.24 9.64 2.40
C TYR A 26 7.37 9.13 1.52
N ALA A 27 8.40 8.56 2.15
CA ALA A 27 9.43 7.82 1.45
C ALA A 27 8.81 6.55 0.88
N LEU A 28 8.72 6.49 -0.45
CA LEU A 28 8.39 5.26 -1.17
C LEU A 28 9.54 4.27 -0.98
N LEU A 29 9.20 3.00 -0.76
CA LEU A 29 10.21 1.95 -0.54
C LEU A 29 10.73 1.38 -1.86
N GLY A 30 9.89 1.39 -2.90
CA GLY A 30 10.24 1.02 -4.27
C GLY A 30 9.95 2.11 -5.29
N THR A 31 9.90 1.73 -6.56
CA THR A 31 9.48 2.61 -7.66
C THR A 31 7.98 2.95 -7.54
N GLU A 32 7.54 4.04 -8.16
CA GLU A 32 6.12 4.41 -8.20
C GLU A 32 5.23 3.28 -8.74
N GLU A 33 5.72 2.53 -9.75
CA GLU A 33 5.01 1.38 -10.31
C GLU A 33 4.84 0.25 -9.29
N GLN A 34 5.90 -0.12 -8.56
CA GLN A 34 5.82 -1.16 -7.52
C GLN A 34 4.89 -0.77 -6.38
N GLU A 35 4.94 0.49 -5.93
CA GLU A 35 4.06 0.97 -4.88
C GLU A 35 2.60 1.04 -5.36
N ARG A 36 2.35 1.41 -6.63
CA ARG A 36 1.00 1.34 -7.23
C ARG A 36 0.49 -0.09 -7.34
N GLU A 37 1.33 -1.05 -7.71
CA GLU A 37 0.94 -2.48 -7.70
C GLU A 37 0.60 -2.94 -6.29
N ARG A 38 1.45 -2.64 -5.30
CA ARG A 38 1.20 -2.96 -3.89
C ARG A 38 -0.10 -2.35 -3.40
N LEU A 39 -0.40 -1.12 -3.81
CA LEU A 39 -1.64 -0.43 -3.47
C LEU A 39 -2.86 -1.15 -4.06
N LYS A 40 -2.81 -1.58 -5.33
CA LYS A 40 -3.89 -2.38 -5.94
C LYS A 40 -4.16 -3.66 -5.15
N PHE A 41 -3.11 -4.36 -4.70
CA PHE A 41 -3.27 -5.56 -3.86
C PHE A 41 -3.91 -5.26 -2.51
N ILE A 42 -3.51 -4.15 -1.87
CA ILE A 42 -4.10 -3.70 -0.60
C ILE A 42 -5.59 -3.39 -0.79
N VAL A 43 -5.92 -2.55 -1.78
CA VAL A 43 -7.31 -2.15 -2.05
C VAL A 43 -8.16 -3.36 -2.39
N ALA A 44 -7.72 -4.22 -3.32
CA ALA A 44 -8.46 -5.45 -3.69
C ALA A 44 -8.74 -6.37 -2.49
N SER A 45 -7.85 -6.41 -1.49
CA SER A 45 -8.05 -7.19 -0.27
C SER A 45 -9.05 -6.55 0.70
N LEU A 46 -9.21 -5.23 0.64
CA LEU A 46 -10.08 -4.45 1.52
C LEU A 46 -11.49 -4.24 0.93
N VAL A 47 -11.64 -4.27 -0.39
CA VAL A 47 -12.93 -4.14 -1.10
C VAL A 47 -14.06 -4.97 -0.46
N PRO A 48 -13.92 -6.30 -0.23
CA PRO A 48 -15.00 -7.08 0.37
C PRO A 48 -15.23 -6.81 1.88
N MET A 49 -14.35 -6.06 2.53
CA MET A 49 -14.43 -5.73 3.96
C MET A 49 -14.91 -4.31 4.22
N ALA A 50 -14.87 -3.45 3.19
CA ALA A 50 -15.22 -2.05 3.30
C ALA A 50 -16.74 -1.87 3.22
N LEU A 51 -17.28 -1.08 4.14
CA LEU A 51 -18.70 -0.71 4.12
C LEU A 51 -19.00 0.29 3.01
N ASP A 52 -18.04 1.19 2.75
CA ASP A 52 -18.16 2.27 1.78
C ASP A 52 -16.78 2.71 1.25
N GLU A 53 -16.78 3.44 0.12
CA GLU A 53 -15.58 3.91 -0.57
C GLU A 53 -14.65 4.73 0.34
N LYS A 54 -15.21 5.62 1.18
CA LYS A 54 -14.42 6.43 2.12
C LYS A 54 -13.67 5.57 3.14
N GLU A 55 -14.33 4.51 3.63
CA GLU A 55 -13.74 3.58 4.58
C GLU A 55 -12.65 2.73 3.90
N LEU A 56 -12.88 2.32 2.64
CA LEU A 56 -11.89 1.64 1.80
C LEU A 56 -10.63 2.48 1.62
N VAL A 57 -10.78 3.77 1.26
CA VAL A 57 -9.67 4.71 1.08
C VAL A 57 -8.89 4.89 2.38
N ALA A 58 -9.57 5.21 3.49
CA ALA A 58 -8.93 5.42 4.78
C ALA A 58 -8.13 4.19 5.25
N ARG A 59 -8.72 2.98 5.13
CA ARG A 59 -8.05 1.73 5.47
C ARG A 59 -6.88 1.41 4.55
N ALA A 60 -7.00 1.70 3.25
CA ALA A 60 -5.93 1.47 2.30
C ALA A 60 -4.73 2.39 2.57
N VAL A 61 -4.96 3.69 2.84
CA VAL A 61 -3.93 4.64 3.27
C VAL A 61 -3.23 4.16 4.54
N GLU A 62 -4.00 3.83 5.58
CA GLU A 62 -3.46 3.36 6.86
C GLU A 62 -2.62 2.09 6.69
N ARG A 63 -3.13 1.12 5.92
CA ARG A 63 -2.43 -0.14 5.63
C ARG A 63 -1.15 0.09 4.84
N PHE A 64 -1.18 0.95 3.83
CA PHE A 64 -0.02 1.28 2.99
C PHE A 64 1.09 1.92 3.82
N ILE A 65 0.76 2.96 4.60
CA ILE A 65 1.72 3.67 5.46
C ILE A 65 2.22 2.75 6.57
N GLY A 66 1.34 1.99 7.22
CA GLY A 66 1.73 1.05 8.26
C GLY A 66 2.67 -0.05 7.75
N ASN A 67 2.47 -0.51 6.51
CA ASN A 67 3.35 -1.49 5.88
C ASN A 67 4.67 -0.86 5.39
N ALA A 68 4.67 0.43 5.03
CA ALA A 68 5.90 1.16 4.72
C ALA A 68 6.83 1.24 5.96
N ARG A 69 6.26 1.55 7.13
CA ARG A 69 7.01 1.62 8.40
C ARG A 69 7.50 0.26 8.89
N LYS A 70 6.74 -0.81 8.67
CA LYS A 70 7.16 -2.17 9.03
C LYS A 70 8.30 -2.67 8.14
N ASN A 71 8.25 -2.39 6.84
CA ASN A 71 9.25 -2.87 5.90
C ASN A 71 10.60 -2.14 6.01
N SER A 72 10.61 -0.86 6.43
CA SER A 72 11.87 -0.14 6.73
C SER A 72 12.64 -0.72 7.92
N VAL A 73 11.98 -1.48 8.81
CA VAL A 73 12.65 -2.18 9.93
C VAL A 73 13.32 -3.48 9.47
N SER A 74 12.79 -4.12 8.42
CA SER A 74 13.30 -5.40 7.92
C SER A 74 14.48 -5.28 6.95
N ALA A 75 14.62 -4.15 6.25
CA ALA A 75 15.70 -3.94 5.27
C ALA A 75 17.08 -3.60 5.89
N GLY A 76 17.19 -3.53 7.23
CA GLY A 76 18.40 -3.08 7.92
C GLY A 76 19.24 -4.17 8.57
N ARG A 77 19.19 -5.44 8.13
CA ARG A 77 19.89 -6.53 8.82
C ARG A 77 20.51 -7.58 7.91
N GLU A 78 21.37 -7.17 6.99
CA GLU A 78 22.26 -8.06 6.24
C GLU A 78 23.64 -7.41 6.05
N ASP A 79 24.36 -7.12 7.14
CA ASP A 79 25.80 -6.85 7.10
C ASP A 79 26.42 -7.33 8.41
N GLU A 80 26.68 -8.63 8.49
CA GLU A 80 27.68 -9.17 9.41
C GLU A 80 28.38 -10.31 8.67
N GLU A 81 29.28 -9.93 7.76
CA GLU A 81 30.28 -10.82 7.20
C GLU A 81 31.30 -11.12 8.32
N PRO A 82 31.40 -12.36 8.83
CA PRO A 82 32.42 -12.67 9.82
C PRO A 82 33.77 -12.77 9.10
N LEU A 83 34.53 -11.67 9.13
CA LEU A 83 35.95 -11.65 8.81
C LEU A 83 36.66 -12.54 9.83
N ALA A 84 36.99 -13.77 9.44
CA ALA A 84 37.81 -14.67 10.25
C ALA A 84 39.31 -14.36 10.04
N PRO A 85 40.13 -14.44 11.09
CA PRO A 85 41.53 -13.98 11.11
C PRO A 85 42.51 -14.88 10.35
#